data_AF-D2J7K3-F1
#
_entry.id   AF-D2J7K3-F1
#
_cell.length_a   1.000
_cell.length_b   1.000
_cell.length_c   1.000
_cell.angle_alpha   90.00
_cell.angle_beta   90.00
_cell.angle_gamma   90.00
#
_symmetry.space_group_name_H-M   'P 1'
#
loop_
_entity.id
_entity.type
_entity.pdbx_description
1 polymer ?
#
loop_
_entity_poly.entity_id
_entity_poly.type
_entity_poly.pdbx_seq_one_letter_code
_entity_poly.pdbx_strand_id
1 'polypeptide(L)'
;MENKYDSLLNKKRNRTRNYENTMLDTSERYSILPTHSLRVKGIIHSKAVALKKIGLYDNLNDVLEAALEKFIEEYSDSEKQEIRNQEKEENEQKLRRVKNKK
;
A
#
# COMPACT_ATOMS: atom_id res chain seq x y z
N MET A 1 -47.83 12.05 -23.63
CA MET A 1 -46.38 12.32 -23.73
C MET A 1 -45.99 13.17 -22.53
N GLU A 2 -45.42 12.56 -21.49
CA GLU A 2 -44.94 13.27 -20.31
C GLU A 2 -43.45 13.56 -20.46
N ASN A 3 -43.12 14.84 -20.60
CA ASN A 3 -41.73 15.31 -20.56
C ASN A 3 -41.24 15.26 -19.10
N LYS A 4 -40.62 14.14 -18.72
CA LYS A 4 -39.81 14.07 -17.49
C LYS A 4 -38.53 14.86 -17.71
N TYR A 5 -38.52 16.11 -17.24
CA TYR A 5 -37.31 16.91 -17.14
C TYR A 5 -36.39 16.27 -16.11
N ASP A 6 -35.40 15.51 -16.57
CA ASP A 6 -34.28 15.07 -15.74
C ASP A 6 -33.47 16.30 -15.32
N SER A 7 -33.76 16.79 -14.13
CA SER A 7 -33.09 17.93 -13.51
C SER A 7 -31.57 17.69 -13.45
N LEU A 8 -30.79 18.65 -13.95
CA LEU A 8 -29.32 18.67 -13.83
C LEU A 8 -28.83 18.61 -12.37
N LEU A 9 -29.70 18.90 -11.39
CA LEU A 9 -29.42 18.75 -9.96
C LEU A 9 -29.32 17.29 -9.52
N ASN A 10 -30.01 16.35 -10.20
CA ASN A 10 -29.88 14.91 -9.89
C ASN A 10 -28.54 14.34 -10.34
N LYS A 11 -27.84 14.99 -11.28
CA LYS A 11 -26.52 14.55 -11.75
C LYS A 11 -25.39 14.86 -10.75
N LYS A 12 -25.60 15.76 -9.79
CA LYS A 12 -24.60 16.10 -8.75
C LYS A 12 -24.51 15.07 -7.62
N ARG A 13 -25.59 14.33 -7.31
CA ARG A 13 -25.59 13.34 -6.21
C ARG A 13 -24.72 12.11 -6.47
N ASN A 14 -24.45 11.79 -7.74
CA ASN A 14 -23.58 10.66 -8.11
C ASN A 14 -22.09 11.04 -8.25
N ARG A 15 -21.73 12.34 -8.21
CA ARG A 15 -20.32 12.77 -8.32
C ARG A 15 -19.59 12.81 -6.99
N THR A 16 -20.29 13.00 -5.87
CA THR A 16 -19.67 13.06 -4.53
C THR A 16 -19.03 11.75 -4.09
N ARG A 17 -19.51 10.59 -4.54
CA ARG A 17 -18.90 9.29 -4.19
C ARG A 17 -17.52 9.06 -4.82
N ASN A 18 -17.21 9.72 -5.93
CA ASN A 18 -15.94 9.50 -6.65
C ASN A 18 -14.83 10.47 -6.23
N TYR A 19 -15.17 11.63 -5.66
CA TYR A 19 -14.17 12.62 -5.21
C TYR A 19 -13.57 12.31 -3.83
N GLU A 20 -14.25 11.53 -2.98
CA GLU A 20 -13.72 11.16 -1.66
C GLU A 20 -12.57 10.14 -1.72
N ASN A 21 -12.34 9.47 -2.86
CA ASN A 21 -11.30 8.44 -2.99
C ASN A 21 -9.97 8.92 -3.58
N THR A 22 -9.87 10.18 -4.03
CA THR A 22 -8.67 10.70 -4.70
C THR A 22 -7.74 11.52 -3.81
N MET A 23 -8.11 11.75 -2.54
CA MET A 23 -7.34 12.58 -1.59
C MET A 23 -6.88 11.84 -0.33
N LEU A 24 -7.01 10.51 -0.27
CA LEU A 24 -6.35 9.75 0.79
C LEU A 24 -4.86 9.64 0.44
N ASP A 25 -4.01 10.10 1.35
CA ASP A 25 -2.57 9.87 1.27
C ASP A 25 -2.32 8.37 1.08
N THR A 26 -1.46 8.00 0.13
CA THR A 26 -1.24 6.59 -0.20
C THR A 26 -0.72 5.79 1.00
N SER A 27 -0.03 6.47 1.92
CA SER A 27 0.41 5.95 3.21
C SER A 27 -0.78 5.54 4.09
N GLU A 28 -1.75 6.43 4.29
CA GLU A 28 -2.98 6.16 5.05
C GLU A 28 -3.82 5.07 4.38
N ARG A 29 -3.84 5.04 3.03
CA ARG A 29 -4.58 4.05 2.25
C ARG A 29 -4.12 2.61 2.52
N TYR A 30 -2.83 2.40 2.76
CA TYR A 30 -2.28 1.07 3.02
C TYR A 30 -2.11 0.74 4.51
N SER A 31 -2.32 1.69 5.41
CA SER A 31 -2.33 1.46 6.87
C SER A 31 -3.34 0.38 7.32
N ILE A 32 -4.41 0.20 6.56
CA ILE A 32 -5.47 -0.80 6.83
C ILE A 32 -5.12 -2.22 6.36
N LEU A 33 -3.95 -2.40 5.71
CA LEU A 33 -3.50 -3.72 5.28
C LEU A 33 -3.15 -4.60 6.50
N PRO A 34 -3.46 -5.90 6.44
CA PRO A 34 -3.15 -6.80 7.54
C PRO A 34 -1.64 -6.99 7.68
N THR A 35 -1.16 -7.11 8.92
CA THR A 35 0.20 -7.52 9.21
C THR A 35 0.38 -9.00 8.88
N HIS A 36 1.47 -9.35 8.19
CA HIS A 36 1.80 -10.72 7.83
C HIS A 36 3.03 -11.23 8.62
N SER A 37 3.00 -12.51 9.01
CA SER A 37 4.17 -13.16 9.62
C SER A 37 5.11 -13.68 8.52
N LEU A 38 6.38 -13.28 8.58
CA LEU A 38 7.43 -13.79 7.70
C LEU A 38 8.32 -14.77 8.46
N ARG A 39 8.40 -16.02 8.00
CA ARG A 39 9.31 -17.03 8.57
C ARG A 39 10.66 -16.97 7.85
N VAL A 40 11.74 -16.79 8.59
CA VAL A 40 13.11 -16.71 8.06
C VAL A 40 14.05 -17.69 8.75
N LYS A 41 15.20 -17.98 8.13
CA LYS A 41 16.26 -18.80 8.77
C LYS A 41 16.83 -18.07 9.99
N GLY A 42 17.27 -18.82 11.00
CA GLY A 42 17.82 -18.25 12.24
C GLY A 42 19.00 -17.29 12.01
N ILE A 43 19.86 -17.58 11.03
CA ILE A 43 20.98 -16.69 10.65
C ILE A 43 20.47 -15.32 10.17
N ILE A 44 19.40 -15.29 9.36
CA ILE A 44 18.80 -14.05 8.84
C ILE A 44 18.16 -13.28 10.00
N HIS A 45 17.42 -13.96 10.86
CA HIS A 45 16.82 -13.35 12.06
C HIS A 45 17.89 -12.69 12.94
N SER A 46 18.97 -13.42 13.28
CA SER A 46 20.06 -12.87 14.09
C SER A 46 20.72 -11.65 13.45
N LYS A 47 20.91 -11.66 12.13
CA LYS A 47 21.43 -10.51 11.38
C LYS A 47 20.47 -9.31 11.47
N ALA A 48 19.18 -9.52 11.25
CA ALA A 48 18.17 -8.46 11.33
C ALA A 48 18.11 -7.87 12.76
N VAL A 49 18.20 -8.70 13.80
CA VAL A 49 18.27 -8.24 15.20
C VAL A 49 19.54 -7.43 15.46
N ALA A 50 20.69 -7.82 14.91
CA ALA A 50 21.93 -7.05 15.05
C ALA A 50 21.81 -5.68 14.36
N LEU A 51 21.27 -5.64 13.14
CA LEU A 51 21.02 -4.40 12.41
C LEU A 51 20.04 -3.49 13.14
N LYS A 52 18.97 -4.05 13.72
CA LYS A 52 18.03 -3.30 14.56
C LYS A 52 18.76 -2.57 15.68
N LYS A 53 19.61 -3.28 16.43
CA LYS A 53 20.34 -2.74 17.59
C LYS A 53 21.38 -1.68 17.19
N ILE A 54 22.14 -1.93 16.13
CA ILE A 54 23.23 -1.03 15.69
C ILE A 54 22.65 0.22 15.01
N GLY A 55 21.63 0.04 14.16
CA GLY A 55 20.98 1.12 13.42
C GLY A 55 19.91 1.88 14.20
N LEU A 56 19.67 1.51 15.47
CA LEU A 56 18.67 2.14 16.36
C LEU A 56 17.24 2.15 15.78
N TYR A 57 16.85 1.07 15.10
CA TYR A 57 15.50 0.91 14.58
C TYR A 57 14.52 0.47 15.70
N ASP A 58 13.29 0.98 15.67
CA ASP A 58 12.28 0.70 16.70
C ASP A 58 11.82 -0.77 16.65
N ASN A 59 11.63 -1.30 15.45
CA ASN A 59 11.17 -2.68 15.25
C ASN A 59 11.84 -3.35 14.02
N LEU A 60 11.56 -4.64 13.82
CA LEU A 60 12.15 -5.40 12.70
C LEU A 60 11.53 -5.05 11.35
N ASN A 61 10.30 -4.49 11.30
CA ASN A 61 9.72 -4.03 10.05
C ASN A 61 10.49 -2.83 9.52
N ASP A 62 10.87 -1.88 10.38
CA ASP A 62 11.66 -0.70 9.94
C ASP A 62 13.02 -1.14 9.35
N VAL A 63 13.66 -2.16 9.94
CA VAL A 63 14.89 -2.76 9.40
C VAL A 63 14.64 -3.38 8.03
N LEU A 64 13.53 -4.09 7.87
CA LEU A 64 13.19 -4.74 6.60
C LEU A 64 12.82 -3.70 5.53
N GLU A 65 12.07 -2.66 5.89
CA GLU A 65 11.71 -1.56 5.00
C GLU A 65 12.96 -0.85 4.49
N ALA A 66 13.85 -0.41 5.38
CA ALA A 66 15.10 0.23 4.99
C ALA A 66 15.99 -0.69 4.13
N ALA A 67 16.03 -1.98 4.42
CA ALA A 67 16.82 -2.95 3.66
C ALA A 67 16.24 -3.19 2.25
N LEU A 68 14.91 -3.31 2.14
CA LEU A 68 14.22 -3.49 0.87
C LEU A 68 14.36 -2.25 -0.01
N GLU A 69 14.15 -1.06 0.56
CA GLU A 69 14.33 0.21 -0.15
C GLU A 69 15.76 0.36 -0.67
N LYS A 70 16.76 0.09 0.17
CA LYS A 70 18.17 0.10 -0.28
C LYS A 70 18.45 -0.92 -1.38
N PHE A 71 17.83 -2.10 -1.31
CA PHE A 71 18.01 -3.13 -2.34
C PHE A 71 17.34 -2.75 -3.65
N ILE A 72 16.18 -2.08 -3.61
CA ILE A 72 15.50 -1.53 -4.79
C ILE A 72 16.37 -0.47 -5.46
N GLU A 73 17.09 0.35 -4.69
CA GLU A 73 17.97 1.39 -5.23
C GLU A 73 19.11 0.85 -6.12
N GLU A 74 19.47 -0.43 -5.98
CA GLU A 74 20.51 -1.09 -6.79
C GLU A 74 20.06 -1.44 -8.22
N TYR A 75 18.75 -1.38 -8.51
CA TYR A 75 18.18 -1.69 -9.83
C TYR A 75 18.20 -0.49 -10.80
N SER A 76 17.94 -0.75 -12.09
CA SER A 76 17.72 0.33 -13.07
C SER A 76 16.39 1.05 -12.86
N ASP A 77 16.26 2.29 -13.36
CA ASP A 77 15.01 3.07 -13.20
C ASP A 77 13.77 2.35 -13.76
N SER A 78 13.93 1.62 -14.88
CA SER A 78 12.84 0.80 -15.44
C SER A 78 12.42 -0.33 -14.49
N GLU A 79 13.39 -1.01 -13.89
CA GLU A 79 13.13 -2.11 -12.96
C GLU A 79 12.56 -1.59 -11.63
N LYS A 80 13.05 -0.45 -11.12
CA LYS A 80 12.45 0.23 -9.96
C LYS A 80 10.98 0.53 -10.21
N GLN A 81 10.65 1.11 -11.38
CA GLN A 81 9.28 1.41 -11.73
C GLN A 81 8.42 0.14 -11.83
N GLU A 82 8.97 -0.94 -12.38
CA GLU A 82 8.28 -2.23 -12.43
C GLU A 82 7.99 -2.79 -11.03
N ILE A 83 8.98 -2.78 -10.13
CA ILE A 83 8.83 -3.21 -8.74
C ILE A 83 7.70 -2.42 -8.04
N ARG A 84 7.68 -1.09 -8.20
CA ARG A 84 6.64 -0.24 -7.61
C ARG A 84 5.25 -0.51 -8.19
N ASN A 85 5.16 -0.80 -9.49
CA ASN A 85 3.90 -1.15 -10.13
C ASN A 85 3.35 -2.48 -9.58
N GLN A 86 4.21 -3.49 -9.44
CA GLN A 86 3.84 -4.79 -8.87
C GLN A 86 3.42 -4.66 -7.40
N GLU A 87 4.18 -3.90 -6.59
CA GLU A 87 3.84 -3.59 -5.20
C GLU A 87 2.44 -2.98 -5.09
N LYS A 88 2.15 -1.97 -5.92
CA LYS A 88 0.85 -1.30 -5.95
C LYS A 88 -0.28 -2.27 -6.31
N GLU A 89 -0.09 -3.09 -7.33
CA GLU A 89 -1.10 -4.05 -7.77
C GLU A 89 -1.42 -5.06 -6.65
N GLU A 90 -0.40 -5.63 -6.01
CA GLU A 90 -0.58 -6.54 -4.89
C GLU A 90 -1.35 -5.89 -3.73
N ASN A 91 -0.96 -4.68 -3.36
CA ASN A 91 -1.59 -3.96 -2.26
C ASN A 91 -3.05 -3.62 -2.57
N GLU A 92 -3.39 -3.30 -3.83
CA GLU A 92 -4.77 -3.13 -4.26
C GLU A 92 -5.58 -4.44 -4.19
N GLN A 93 -4.99 -5.57 -4.57
CA GLN A 93 -5.64 -6.87 -4.43
C GLN A 93 -5.90 -7.21 -2.95
N LYS A 94 -4.94 -6.95 -2.06
CA LYS A 94 -5.08 -7.12 -0.61
C LYS A 94 -6.21 -6.23 -0.06
N LEU A 95 -6.27 -4.96 -0.46
CA LEU A 95 -7.35 -4.04 -0.09
C LEU A 95 -8.73 -4.53 -0.52
N ARG A 96 -8.88 -5.03 -1.75
CA ARG A 96 -10.15 -5.59 -2.24
C ARG A 96 -10.61 -6.76 -1.38
N ARG A 97 -9.69 -7.65 -0.97
CA ARG A 97 -9.99 -8.78 -0.08
C ARG A 97 -10.43 -8.33 1.31
N VAL A 98 -9.81 -7.29 1.86
CA VAL A 98 -10.20 -6.72 3.16
C VAL A 98 -11.60 -6.10 3.08
N LYS A 99 -11.89 -5.33 2.03
CA LYS A 99 -13.20 -4.70 1.82
C LYS A 99 -14.32 -5.73 1.66
N ASN A 100 -14.07 -6.82 0.94
CA ASN A 100 -15.08 -7.88 0.73
C ASN A 100 -15.34 -8.76 1.97
N LYS A 101 -14.51 -8.66 3.01
CA LYS A 101 -14.71 -9.38 4.28
C LYS A 101 -15.51 -8.56 5.31
N LYS A 102 -15.70 -7.26 5.09
CA LYS A 102 -16.54 -6.37 5.90
C LYS A 102 -17.96 -6.38 5.36
#